data_AF-A0AAW1X6S5-F1
#
_entry.id   AF-A0AAW1X6S5-F1
#
_cell.length_a   1.000
_cell.length_b   1.000
_cell.length_c   1.000
_cell.angle_alpha   90.00
_cell.angle_beta   90.00
_cell.angle_gamma   90.00
#
_symmetry.space_group_name_H-M   'P 1'
#
loop_
_entity.id
_entity.type
_entity.pdbx_description
1 polymer ?
#
loop_
_entity_poly.entity_id
_entity_poly.type
_entity_poly.pdbx_seq_one_letter_code
_entity_poly.pdbx_strand_id
1 'polypeptide(L)'
;MGAIEGINGLRVGNLSSLHSSGRRVCPALGLAWSNCVNSRFFLSRNEEIVRRENNGSEDDLCRQTKRRLDVVFAPHLPQSSCEFVITKQGVFGVDR
;
A
#
# COMPACT_ATOMS: atom_id res chain seq x y z
N MET A 1 -15.80 -10.53 -27.19
CA MET A 1 -16.86 -9.61 -26.73
C MET A 1 -16.30 -8.81 -25.57
N GLY A 2 -16.11 -7.51 -25.77
CA GLY A 2 -15.38 -6.64 -24.86
C GLY A 2 -16.17 -6.33 -23.59
N ALA A 3 -15.53 -6.55 -22.45
CA ALA A 3 -15.92 -5.88 -21.22
C ALA A 3 -15.54 -4.41 -21.38
N ILE A 4 -16.55 -3.55 -21.31
CA ILE A 4 -16.43 -2.10 -21.18
C ILE A 4 -15.58 -1.77 -19.94
N GLU A 5 -14.28 -1.62 -20.12
CA GLU A 5 -13.36 -1.10 -19.11
C GLU A 5 -13.62 0.41 -18.99
N GLY A 6 -14.68 0.74 -18.25
CA GLY A 6 -15.21 2.08 -18.12
C GLY A 6 -14.16 3.05 -17.62
N ILE A 7 -13.86 4.07 -18.44
CA ILE A 7 -13.35 5.42 -18.10
C ILE A 7 -12.18 5.55 -17.09
N ASN A 8 -11.48 4.48 -16.71
CA ASN A 8 -10.53 4.48 -15.60
C ASN A 8 -9.09 4.16 -16.03
N GLY A 9 -8.74 4.44 -17.29
CA GLY A 9 -7.37 4.39 -17.81
C GLY A 9 -6.45 5.54 -17.37
N LEU A 10 -6.81 6.28 -16.31
CA LEU A 10 -5.96 7.33 -15.76
C LEU A 10 -4.76 6.67 -15.05
N ARG A 11 -3.69 6.44 -15.81
CA ARG A 11 -2.40 5.97 -15.33
C ARG A 11 -1.85 6.96 -14.31
N VAL A 12 -1.69 6.52 -13.07
CA VAL A 12 -1.07 7.31 -12.02
C VAL A 12 0.40 6.89 -11.97
N GLY A 13 1.21 7.52 -12.80
CA GLY A 13 2.57 7.03 -13.07
C GLY A 13 2.54 5.65 -13.74
N ASN A 14 3.31 4.69 -13.21
CA ASN A 14 3.43 3.33 -13.76
C ASN A 14 2.37 2.33 -13.27
N LEU A 15 1.46 2.74 -12.36
CA LEU A 15 0.41 1.84 -11.84
C LEU A 15 -0.94 2.11 -12.51
N SER A 16 -1.56 1.04 -13.02
CA SER A 16 -2.85 1.06 -13.74
C SER A 16 -4.04 1.39 -12.84
N SER A 17 -3.99 0.98 -11.57
CA SER A 17 -4.96 1.35 -10.54
C SER A 17 -4.37 1.17 -9.14
N LEU A 18 -4.65 2.10 -8.24
CA LEU A 18 -4.25 2.02 -6.83
C LEU A 18 -5.47 1.64 -6.00
N HIS A 19 -5.33 0.60 -5.17
CA HIS A 19 -6.40 0.12 -4.29
C HIS A 19 -5.90 0.06 -2.84
N SER A 20 -6.72 0.54 -1.91
CA SER A 20 -6.47 0.44 -0.47
C SER A 20 -7.75 0.08 0.25
N SER A 21 -7.70 -0.97 1.09
CA SER A 21 -8.85 -1.50 1.83
C SER A 21 -10.10 -1.71 0.93
N GLY A 22 -9.90 -2.31 -0.25
CA GLY A 22 -10.96 -2.62 -1.21
C GLY A 22 -11.51 -1.43 -2.02
N ARG A 23 -10.95 -0.23 -1.87
CA ARG A 23 -11.41 0.98 -2.57
C ARG A 23 -10.35 1.49 -3.54
N ARG A 24 -10.80 1.94 -4.72
CA ARG A 24 -9.94 2.64 -5.67
C ARG A 24 -9.60 4.02 -5.14
N VAL A 25 -8.33 4.42 -5.26
CA VAL A 25 -7.86 5.72 -4.81
C VAL A 25 -7.11 6.44 -5.93
N CYS A 26 -7.17 7.76 -5.90
CA CYS A 26 -6.41 8.64 -6.78
C CYS A 26 -5.21 9.25 -6.04
N PRO A 27 -4.13 9.59 -6.76
CA PRO A 27 -3.01 10.31 -6.18
C PRO A 27 -3.48 11.66 -5.67
N ALA A 28 -2.92 12.08 -4.54
CA ALA A 28 -3.04 13.46 -4.11
C ALA A 28 -2.25 14.38 -5.07
N LEU A 29 -2.69 15.64 -5.15
CA LEU A 29 -2.10 16.72 -5.95
C LEU A 29 -2.35 16.59 -7.47
N GLY A 30 -2.96 17.63 -8.05
CA GLY A 30 -3.18 17.74 -9.51
C GLY A 30 -1.86 17.86 -10.30
N LEU A 31 -1.95 17.87 -11.63
CA LEU A 31 -0.79 17.83 -12.54
C LEU A 31 0.28 18.92 -12.27
N ALA A 32 -0.13 20.13 -11.90
CA ALA A 32 0.80 21.22 -11.62
C ALA A 32 1.70 20.91 -10.41
N TRP A 33 1.10 20.52 -9.29
CA TRP A 33 1.79 20.23 -8.03
C TRP A 33 2.50 18.87 -8.05
N SER A 34 1.97 17.96 -8.86
CA SER A 34 2.57 16.67 -9.16
C SER A 34 4.02 16.81 -9.64
N ASN A 35 4.35 17.82 -10.44
CA ASN A 35 5.70 18.01 -10.96
C ASN A 35 6.66 18.67 -9.97
N CYS A 36 6.15 19.15 -8.83
CA CYS A 36 6.95 19.82 -7.80
C CYS A 36 7.43 18.86 -6.69
N VAL A 37 7.08 17.57 -6.78
CA VAL A 37 7.52 16.55 -5.81
C VAL A 37 8.46 15.56 -6.49
N ASN A 38 9.57 15.25 -5.81
CA ASN A 38 10.60 14.36 -6.33
C ASN A 38 10.31 12.88 -6.03
N SER A 39 9.47 12.60 -5.03
CA SER A 39 9.14 11.23 -4.63
C SER A 39 7.66 11.09 -4.31
N ARG A 40 7.04 10.03 -4.82
CA ARG A 40 5.67 9.63 -4.49
C ARG A 40 5.63 8.15 -4.15
N PHE A 41 5.05 7.89 -2.99
CA PHE A 41 4.86 6.55 -2.48
C PHE A 41 3.36 6.30 -2.34
N PHE A 42 2.95 5.07 -2.67
CA PHE A 42 1.61 4.59 -2.40
C PHE A 42 1.63 3.73 -1.15
N LEU A 43 0.73 4.01 -0.21
CA LEU A 43 0.58 3.23 1.02
C LEU A 43 -0.77 2.52 1.00
N SER A 44 -0.74 1.21 1.23
CA SER A 44 -1.95 0.39 1.38
C SER A 44 -1.97 -0.30 2.75
N ARG A 45 -3.18 -0.51 3.27
CA ARG A 45 -3.42 -1.27 4.49
C ARG A 45 -3.91 -2.67 4.14
N ASN A 46 -3.18 -3.67 4.64
CA ASN A 46 -3.55 -5.08 4.56
C ASN A 46 -3.77 -5.61 5.97
N GLU A 47 -4.99 -6.03 6.27
CA GLU A 47 -5.30 -6.64 7.55
C GLU A 47 -5.07 -8.15 7.43
N GLU A 48 -4.12 -8.67 8.20
CA GLU A 48 -3.81 -10.08 8.25
C GLU A 48 -4.26 -10.62 9.60
N ILE A 49 -5.02 -11.71 9.58
CA ILE A 49 -5.42 -12.43 10.79
C ILE A 49 -4.32 -13.46 11.03
N VAL A 50 -3.41 -13.16 11.95
CA VAL A 50 -2.31 -14.07 12.30
C VAL A 50 -2.75 -14.87 13.52
N ARG A 51 -2.65 -16.20 13.45
CA ARG A 51 -2.82 -17.06 14.62
C ARG A 51 -1.66 -16.81 15.56
N ARG A 52 -1.95 -16.39 16.79
CA ARG A 52 -0.93 -16.29 17.82
C ARG A 52 -0.58 -17.72 18.25
N GLU A 53 0.62 -18.18 17.93
CA GLU A 53 1.20 -19.39 18.50
C GLU A 53 1.60 -19.11 19.96
N ASN A 54 0.61 -19.07 20.87
CA ASN A 54 0.88 -19.13 22.30
C ASN A 54 0.53 -20.54 22.77
N ASN A 55 1.51 -21.21 23.39
CA ASN A 55 1.44 -22.58 23.90
C ASN A 55 0.40 -22.76 25.03
N GLY A 56 -0.90 -22.75 24.72
CA GLY A 56 -1.92 -23.26 25.64
C GLY A 56 -3.29 -22.59 25.66
N SER A 57 -3.59 -21.64 24.76
CA SER A 57 -4.94 -21.10 24.63
C SER A 57 -5.42 -21.26 23.19
N GLU A 58 -6.29 -22.24 22.96
CA GLU A 58 -7.01 -22.37 21.70
C GLU A 58 -7.86 -21.12 21.48
N ASP A 59 -7.68 -20.48 20.32
CA ASP A 59 -8.51 -19.40 19.78
C ASP A 59 -8.25 -17.95 20.27
N ASP A 60 -7.02 -17.45 20.12
CA ASP A 60 -6.76 -16.00 20.18
C ASP A 60 -6.27 -15.48 18.81
N LEU A 61 -7.22 -15.21 17.91
CA LEU A 61 -6.96 -14.62 16.59
C LEU A 61 -6.52 -13.15 16.75
N CYS A 62 -5.24 -12.87 16.56
CA CYS A 62 -4.73 -11.51 16.61
C CYS A 62 -4.82 -10.84 15.23
N ARG A 63 -5.63 -9.77 15.12
CA ARG A 63 -5.62 -8.90 13.93
C ARG A 63 -4.32 -8.09 13.90
N GLN A 64 -3.40 -8.46 13.02
CA GLN A 64 -2.20 -7.67 12.76
C GLN A 64 -2.41 -6.83 11.50
N THR A 65 -2.24 -5.51 11.63
CA THR A 65 -2.32 -4.61 10.47
C THR A 65 -0.93 -4.43 9.87
N LYS A 66 -0.65 -5.15 8.79
CA LYS A 66 0.53 -4.91 7.95
C LYS A 66 0.19 -3.83 6.91
N ARG A 67 1.18 -3.00 6.60
CA ARG A 67 1.03 -1.96 5.58
C ARG A 67 2.12 -2.14 4.55
N ARG A 68 1.78 -1.84 3.29
CA ARG A 68 2.73 -1.89 2.19
C ARG A 68 3.00 -0.49 1.68
N LEU A 69 4.26 -0.21 1.38
CA LEU A 69 4.71 1.01 0.73
C LEU A 69 5.27 0.63 -0.63
N ASP A 70 4.72 1.23 -1.69
CA ASP A 70 5.12 1.02 -3.08
C ASP A 70 5.70 2.33 -3.65
N VAL A 71 6.85 2.27 -4.32
CA VAL A 71 7.42 3.42 -5.04
C VAL A 71 6.65 3.65 -6.33
N VAL A 72 5.90 4.77 -6.40
CA VAL A 72 5.10 5.14 -7.59
C VAL A 72 5.92 5.99 -8.54
N PHE A 73 6.71 6.92 -8.00
CA PHE A 73 7.60 7.79 -8.74
C PHE A 73 8.74 8.24 -7.85
N ALA A 74 9.98 8.03 -8.27
CA ALA A 74 11.17 8.66 -7.71
C ALA A 74 12.32 8.51 -8.72
N PRO A 75 13.09 9.57 -9.03
CA PRO A 75 14.17 9.49 -10.01
C PRO A 75 15.40 8.72 -9.48
N HIS A 76 15.52 8.58 -8.16
CA HIS A 76 16.68 8.00 -7.48
C HIS A 76 16.40 6.64 -6.84
N LEU A 77 15.16 6.15 -6.89
CA LEU A 77 14.79 4.86 -6.29
C LEU A 77 14.27 3.92 -7.39
N PRO A 78 14.61 2.63 -7.32
CA PRO A 78 14.02 1.63 -8.18
C PRO A 78 12.53 1.45 -7.88
N GLN A 79 11.82 0.83 -8.81
CA GLN A 79 10.47 0.33 -8.55
C GLN A 79 10.55 -0.81 -7.54
N SER A 80 10.29 -0.50 -6.28
CA SER A 80 10.35 -1.45 -5.17
C SER A 80 9.14 -1.31 -4.26
N SER A 81 8.91 -2.34 -3.45
CA SER A 81 7.89 -2.34 -2.40
C SER A 81 8.45 -2.92 -1.11
N CYS A 82 7.95 -2.43 0.03
CA CYS A 82 8.31 -2.94 1.34
C CYS A 82 7.10 -2.98 2.28
N GLU A 83 7.22 -3.79 3.32
CA GLU A 83 6.19 -3.95 4.34
C GLU A 83 6.64 -3.35 5.68
N PHE A 84 5.68 -2.77 6.38
CA PHE A 84 5.93 -2.17 7.68
C PHE A 84 4.72 -2.33 8.60
N VAL A 85 4.98 -2.23 9.90
CA VAL A 85 3.98 -2.22 10.95
C VAL A 85 4.03 -0.89 11.69
N ILE A 86 2.88 -0.48 12.22
CA ILE A 86 2.79 0.70 13.09
C ILE A 86 2.44 0.20 14.49
N THR A 87 3.35 0.42 15.42
CA THR A 87 3.19 0.10 16.84
C THR A 87 3.03 1.38 17.65
N LYS A 88 2.86 1.25 18.98
CA LYS A 88 2.82 2.42 19.87
C LYS A 88 4.14 3.20 19.88
N GLN A 89 5.24 2.56 19.49
CA GLN A 89 6.57 3.14 19.46
C GLN A 89 6.92 3.81 18.12
N GLY A 90 6.09 3.64 17.08
CA GLY A 90 6.31 4.24 15.77
C GLY A 90 6.17 3.25 14.60
N VAL A 91 6.96 3.49 13.54
CA VAL A 91 6.95 2.71 12.30
C VAL A 91 8.15 1.77 12.29
N PHE A 92 7.90 0.48 12.08
CA PHE A 92 8.94 -0.55 12.05
C PHE A 92 8.84 -1.36 10.76
N GLY A 93 10.00 -1.68 10.17
CA GLY A 93 10.08 -2.62 9.05
C GLY A 93 9.70 -4.03 9.51
N VAL A 94 9.17 -4.82 8.58
CA VAL A 94 9.01 -6.26 8.78
C VAL A 94 10.23 -6.92 8.14
N ASP A 95 11.15 -7.46 8.94
CA ASP A 95 12.26 -8.25 8.41
C ASP A 95 11.72 -9.50 7.71
N ARG A 96 12.29 -9.81 6.54
CA ARG A 96 11.98 -11.01 5.75
C ARG A 96 12.85 -12.18 6.16
#